data_AF-A0A3P6SSP5-F1
#
_entry.id   AF-A0A3P6SSP5-F1
#
_cell.length_a   1.000
_cell.length_b   1.000
_cell.length_c   1.000
_cell.angle_alpha   90.00
_cell.angle_beta   90.00
_cell.angle_gamma   90.00
#
_symmetry.space_group_name_H-M   'P 1'
#
loop_
_entity.id
_entity.type
_entity.pdbx_description
1 polymer ?
#
loop_
_entity_poly.entity_id
_entity_poly.type
_entity_poly.pdbx_seq_one_letter_code
_entity_poly.pdbx_strand_id
1 'polypeptide(L)'
;MWTRLSEDLSVALEQHAQAKERFCKTSEYMNLCFKVKWFYKTHIAEVPEMQNQTPSYPLWFEPFVMQWLNENDEISMDFLRNAYQRDKKDGFHRSSEQALFSNSVVDVFTQLNQCFDIMKKLECPDPEVNARFINRFSHTVGKVLLTYAEVVKAGYDHWRETQETACILMNNIQQCRVQLERVYEAMGGDSLQEDTKVMLNDVIDDMAQKYSVALEPQILVQIKEVNKLLHQCATGANASVEAEADNILRPLMDHFESSLSVYADICEKTVLKRILKEISKETGAATLKNLTPWHCQILNIALEAIKNYFHAGGSGLKNTYLERSPELQSLQYALSLYTQTTDSLIKIFVSTQTTQGWCDWLLLSKDFSSKNE
;
A
#
# COMPACT_ATOMS: atom_id res chain seq x y z
N MET A 1 -0.02 -43.92 -35.12
CA MET A 1 -0.49 -42.62 -35.67
C MET A 1 0.14 -41.46 -34.93
N TRP A 2 -0.03 -41.35 -33.61
CA TRP A 2 0.58 -40.29 -32.80
C TRP A 2 2.07 -40.09 -33.07
N THR A 3 2.89 -41.15 -33.03
CA THR A 3 4.35 -41.05 -33.26
C THR A 3 4.69 -40.34 -34.58
N ARG A 4 4.02 -40.70 -35.68
CA ARG A 4 4.24 -40.07 -37.00
C ARG A 4 3.77 -38.61 -37.01
N LEU A 5 2.60 -38.34 -36.44
CA LEU A 5 2.10 -36.98 -36.31
C LEU A 5 3.06 -36.10 -35.48
N SER A 6 3.62 -36.65 -34.40
CA SER A 6 4.58 -35.97 -33.53
C SER A 6 5.90 -35.67 -34.25
N GLU A 7 6.42 -36.63 -35.03
CA GLU A 7 7.61 -36.44 -35.88
C GLU A 7 7.40 -35.28 -36.86
N ASP A 8 6.29 -35.30 -37.61
CA ASP A 8 6.00 -34.26 -38.60
C ASP A 8 5.73 -32.89 -37.95
N LEU A 9 4.92 -32.86 -36.88
CA LEU A 9 4.47 -31.63 -36.26
C LEU A 9 5.58 -30.94 -35.47
N SER A 10 6.43 -31.69 -34.79
CA SER A 10 7.57 -31.11 -34.05
C SER A 10 8.53 -30.38 -34.99
N VAL A 11 8.90 -31.01 -36.11
CA VAL A 11 9.78 -30.41 -37.12
C VAL A 11 9.13 -29.19 -37.77
N ALA A 12 7.84 -29.27 -38.11
CA ALA A 12 7.12 -28.14 -38.69
C ALA A 12 7.07 -26.95 -37.72
N LEU A 13 6.75 -27.18 -36.44
CA LEU A 13 6.68 -26.13 -35.43
C LEU A 13 8.06 -25.54 -35.12
N GLU A 14 9.12 -26.35 -35.13
CA GLU A 14 10.49 -25.85 -34.99
C GLU A 14 10.87 -24.90 -36.13
N GLN A 15 10.57 -25.28 -37.39
CA GLN A 15 10.78 -24.42 -38.55
C GLN A 15 10.00 -23.10 -38.44
N HIS A 16 8.76 -23.17 -37.98
CA HIS A 16 7.92 -21.99 -37.76
C HIS A 16 8.46 -21.09 -36.63
N ALA A 17 9.02 -21.67 -35.56
CA ALA A 17 9.59 -20.92 -34.44
C ALA A 17 10.91 -20.20 -34.83
N GLN A 18 11.68 -20.77 -35.76
CA GLN A 18 12.94 -20.20 -36.26
C GLN A 18 12.75 -19.21 -37.43
N ALA A 19 11.54 -19.12 -37.98
CA ALA A 19 11.25 -18.24 -39.11
C ALA A 19 11.41 -16.76 -38.73
N LYS A 20 12.13 -15.98 -39.55
CA LYS A 20 12.31 -14.53 -39.34
C LYS A 20 11.01 -13.75 -39.47
N GLU A 21 10.15 -14.17 -40.39
CA GLU A 21 8.82 -13.61 -40.59
C GLU A 21 7.77 -14.61 -40.14
N ARG A 22 6.72 -14.12 -39.47
CA ARG A 22 5.66 -14.97 -38.96
C ARG A 22 4.75 -15.42 -40.09
N PHE A 23 4.59 -16.73 -40.23
CA PHE A 23 3.66 -17.31 -41.21
C PHE A 23 2.20 -17.23 -40.78
N CYS A 24 1.92 -17.31 -39.47
CA CYS A 24 0.57 -17.38 -38.93
C CYS A 24 0.40 -16.45 -37.72
N LYS A 25 -0.85 -16.15 -37.37
CA LYS A 25 -1.17 -15.41 -36.15
C LYS A 25 -0.95 -16.28 -34.92
N THR A 26 -0.59 -15.66 -33.81
CA THR A 26 -0.37 -16.39 -32.56
C THR A 26 -1.61 -17.14 -32.07
N SER A 27 -2.81 -16.59 -32.33
CA SER A 27 -4.08 -17.26 -32.06
C SER A 27 -4.27 -18.57 -32.84
N GLU A 28 -3.68 -18.70 -34.04
CA GLU A 28 -3.76 -19.92 -34.84
C GLU A 28 -2.88 -21.03 -34.23
N TYR A 29 -1.68 -20.68 -33.75
CA TYR A 29 -0.83 -21.61 -32.99
C TYR A 29 -1.47 -22.03 -31.67
N MET A 30 -2.09 -21.09 -30.94
CA MET A 30 -2.82 -21.42 -29.71
C MET A 30 -3.97 -22.39 -29.99
N ASN A 31 -4.75 -22.15 -31.04
CA ASN A 31 -5.84 -23.05 -31.46
C ASN A 31 -5.32 -24.44 -31.85
N LEU A 32 -4.19 -24.51 -32.54
CA LEU A 32 -3.54 -25.78 -32.88
C LEU A 32 -3.07 -26.51 -31.60
N CYS A 33 -2.46 -25.80 -30.66
CA CYS A 33 -2.08 -26.35 -29.35
C CYS A 33 -3.29 -26.96 -28.64
N PHE A 34 -4.43 -26.27 -28.59
CA PHE A 34 -5.67 -26.81 -28.00
C PHE A 34 -6.17 -28.06 -28.72
N LYS A 35 -6.08 -28.11 -30.06
CA LYS A 35 -6.47 -29.31 -30.84
C LYS A 35 -5.56 -30.49 -30.57
N VAL A 36 -4.23 -30.28 -30.53
CA VAL A 36 -3.25 -31.32 -30.24
C VAL A 36 -3.41 -31.84 -28.82
N LYS A 37 -3.59 -30.94 -27.84
CA LYS A 37 -3.93 -31.30 -26.46
C LYS A 37 -5.17 -32.19 -26.40
N TRP A 38 -6.26 -31.76 -27.04
CA TRP A 38 -7.51 -32.53 -27.06
C TRP A 38 -7.29 -33.91 -27.68
N PHE A 39 -6.63 -33.99 -28.85
CA PHE A 39 -6.34 -35.25 -29.51
C PHE A 39 -5.50 -36.19 -28.63
N TYR A 40 -4.46 -35.67 -27.98
CA TYR A 40 -3.62 -36.43 -27.06
C TYR A 40 -4.44 -36.96 -25.88
N LYS A 41 -5.20 -36.09 -25.21
CA LYS A 41 -6.01 -36.44 -24.03
C LYS A 41 -7.10 -37.47 -24.36
N THR A 42 -7.74 -37.34 -25.52
CA THR A 42 -8.88 -38.20 -25.90
C THR A 42 -8.44 -39.56 -26.44
N HIS A 43 -7.30 -39.65 -27.12
CA HIS A 43 -6.95 -40.87 -27.86
C HIS A 43 -5.62 -41.49 -27.46
N ILE A 44 -4.71 -40.75 -26.84
CA ILE A 44 -3.31 -41.18 -26.63
C ILE A 44 -3.00 -41.38 -25.15
N ALA A 45 -3.56 -40.57 -24.24
CA ALA A 45 -3.24 -40.60 -22.82
C ALA A 45 -3.51 -41.95 -22.13
N GLU A 46 -4.46 -42.74 -22.64
CA GLU A 46 -4.81 -44.07 -22.11
C GLU A 46 -4.01 -45.22 -22.74
N VAL A 47 -3.16 -44.94 -23.74
CA VAL A 47 -2.34 -45.95 -24.40
C VAL A 47 -1.26 -46.45 -23.42
N PRO A 48 -1.13 -47.76 -23.16
CA PRO A 48 -0.23 -48.30 -22.14
C PRO A 48 1.22 -47.83 -22.25
N GLU A 49 1.75 -47.72 -23.47
CA GLU A 49 3.13 -47.26 -23.70
C GLU A 49 3.33 -45.78 -23.39
N MET A 50 2.26 -44.98 -23.41
CA MET A 50 2.28 -43.53 -23.14
C MET A 50 1.85 -43.21 -21.70
N GLN A 51 1.32 -44.20 -20.99
CA GLN A 51 0.84 -44.05 -19.62
C GLN A 51 2.03 -43.73 -18.70
N ASN A 52 1.84 -42.73 -17.83
CA ASN A 52 2.88 -42.20 -16.92
C ASN A 52 4.08 -41.52 -17.60
N GLN A 53 4.03 -41.25 -18.92
CA GLN A 53 5.03 -40.43 -19.59
C GLN A 53 4.54 -38.99 -19.74
N THR A 54 5.43 -38.03 -19.48
CA THR A 54 5.17 -36.62 -19.80
C THR A 54 5.22 -36.45 -21.32
N PRO A 55 4.14 -35.99 -21.96
CA PRO A 55 4.15 -35.81 -23.41
C PRO A 55 5.05 -34.64 -23.82
N SER A 56 5.73 -34.79 -24.95
CA SER A 56 6.65 -33.78 -25.48
C SER A 56 5.98 -32.64 -26.24
N TYR A 57 4.69 -32.77 -26.60
CA TYR A 57 4.01 -31.75 -27.41
C TYR A 57 4.00 -30.33 -26.81
N PRO A 58 3.94 -30.11 -25.48
CA PRO A 58 3.97 -28.77 -24.93
C PRO A 58 5.25 -27.98 -25.32
N LEU A 59 6.39 -28.66 -25.41
CA LEU A 59 7.66 -28.05 -25.81
C LEU A 59 7.62 -27.49 -27.23
N TRP A 60 6.90 -28.15 -28.14
CA TRP A 60 6.78 -27.66 -29.53
C TRP A 60 5.97 -26.35 -29.60
N PHE A 61 5.05 -26.15 -28.66
CA PHE A 61 4.18 -24.98 -28.62
C PHE A 61 4.71 -23.84 -27.74
N GLU A 62 5.69 -24.13 -26.87
CA GLU A 62 6.23 -23.16 -25.92
C GLU A 62 6.63 -21.81 -26.54
N PRO A 63 7.37 -21.74 -27.67
CA PRO A 63 7.73 -20.46 -28.27
C PRO A 63 6.51 -19.60 -28.65
N PHE A 64 5.44 -20.25 -29.11
CA PHE A 64 4.21 -19.59 -29.55
C PHE A 64 3.34 -19.14 -28.38
N VAL A 65 3.28 -19.93 -27.30
CA VAL A 65 2.60 -19.53 -26.06
C VAL A 65 3.33 -18.34 -25.42
N MET A 66 4.67 -18.36 -25.37
CA MET A 66 5.46 -17.24 -24.88
C MET A 66 5.26 -15.98 -25.73
N GLN A 67 5.17 -16.14 -27.05
CA GLN A 67 4.83 -15.05 -27.94
C GLN A 67 3.43 -14.49 -27.68
N TRP A 68 2.44 -15.37 -27.44
CA TRP A 68 1.09 -14.96 -27.10
C TRP A 68 1.06 -14.15 -25.80
N LEU A 69 1.84 -14.56 -24.80
CA LEU A 69 2.00 -13.82 -23.55
C LEU A 69 2.64 -12.45 -23.76
N ASN A 70 3.60 -12.32 -24.69
CA ASN A 70 4.17 -11.03 -25.04
C ASN A 70 3.13 -10.09 -25.69
N GLU A 71 2.32 -10.60 -26.62
CA GLU A 71 1.21 -9.82 -27.20
C GLU A 71 0.17 -9.45 -26.13
N ASN A 72 -0.07 -10.36 -25.18
CA ASN A 72 -0.97 -10.13 -24.07
C ASN A 72 -0.50 -9.00 -23.15
N ASP A 73 0.80 -8.75 -22.99
CA ASP A 73 1.30 -7.60 -22.23
C ASP A 73 0.78 -6.28 -22.81
N GLU A 74 0.91 -6.10 -24.13
CA GLU A 74 0.49 -4.86 -24.81
C GLU A 74 -1.02 -4.66 -24.69
N ILE A 75 -1.80 -5.72 -24.94
CA ILE A 75 -3.25 -5.70 -24.82
C ILE A 75 -3.69 -5.36 -23.39
N SER A 76 -3.03 -5.97 -22.39
CA SER A 76 -3.36 -5.73 -20.98
C SER A 76 -3.04 -4.28 -20.56
N MET A 77 -1.94 -3.71 -21.07
CA MET A 77 -1.54 -2.34 -20.78
C MET A 77 -2.48 -1.31 -21.44
N ASP A 78 -2.94 -1.56 -22.66
CA ASP A 78 -3.90 -0.67 -23.31
C ASP A 78 -5.28 -0.78 -22.66
N PHE A 79 -5.69 -1.99 -22.28
CA PHE A 79 -6.92 -2.19 -21.52
C PHE A 79 -6.89 -1.44 -20.18
N LEU A 80 -5.79 -1.57 -19.44
CA LEU A 80 -5.53 -0.84 -18.19
C LEU A 80 -5.71 0.67 -18.37
N ARG A 81 -5.02 1.26 -19.35
CA ARG A 81 -5.09 2.70 -19.63
C ARG A 81 -6.53 3.12 -19.91
N ASN A 82 -7.24 2.36 -20.74
CA ASN A 82 -8.62 2.65 -21.10
C ASN A 82 -9.57 2.53 -19.89
N ALA A 83 -9.41 1.50 -19.05
CA ALA A 83 -10.18 1.32 -17.83
C ALA A 83 -9.99 2.50 -16.85
N TYR A 84 -8.73 2.90 -16.63
CA TYR A 84 -8.42 4.06 -15.80
C TYR A 84 -9.00 5.36 -16.36
N GLN A 85 -8.84 5.63 -17.67
CA GLN A 85 -9.34 6.87 -18.27
C GLN A 85 -10.87 6.97 -18.25
N ARG A 86 -11.58 5.84 -18.42
CA ARG A 86 -13.05 5.81 -18.26
C ARG A 86 -13.44 6.16 -16.83
N ASP A 87 -12.87 5.46 -15.85
CA ASP A 87 -13.18 5.67 -14.44
C ASP A 87 -12.83 7.08 -13.97
N LYS A 88 -11.73 7.65 -14.49
CA LYS A 88 -11.35 9.05 -14.28
C LYS A 88 -12.39 10.02 -14.81
N LYS A 89 -12.93 9.77 -16.00
CA LYS A 89 -13.99 10.60 -16.61
C LYS A 89 -15.27 10.53 -15.79
N ASP A 90 -15.52 9.39 -15.17
CA ASP A 90 -16.69 9.14 -14.34
C ASP A 90 -16.51 9.66 -12.90
N GLY A 91 -15.33 10.19 -12.54
CA GLY A 91 -15.06 10.78 -11.22
C GLY A 91 -14.64 9.78 -10.14
N PHE A 92 -14.29 8.55 -10.50
CA PHE A 92 -13.90 7.47 -9.59
C PHE A 92 -14.94 7.18 -8.50
N HIS A 93 -16.16 6.85 -8.90
CA HIS A 93 -17.19 6.41 -7.94
C HIS A 93 -16.94 4.98 -7.44
N ARG A 94 -17.43 4.69 -6.24
CA ARG A 94 -17.46 3.32 -5.69
C ARG A 94 -18.16 2.37 -6.66
N SER A 95 -17.57 1.20 -6.87
CA SER A 95 -18.11 0.18 -7.78
C SER A 95 -19.45 -0.41 -7.30
N SER A 96 -19.69 -0.43 -5.99
CA SER A 96 -20.97 -0.77 -5.36
C SER A 96 -21.08 -0.12 -3.98
N GLU A 97 -22.25 -0.21 -3.34
CA GLU A 97 -22.45 0.27 -1.97
C GLU A 97 -21.52 -0.40 -0.95
N GLN A 98 -21.18 -1.68 -1.17
CA GLN A 98 -20.32 -2.46 -0.27
C GLN A 98 -18.83 -2.37 -0.64
N ALA A 99 -18.49 -1.82 -1.81
CA ALA A 99 -17.12 -1.76 -2.31
C ALA A 99 -16.53 -0.36 -2.11
N LEU A 100 -15.34 -0.30 -1.51
CA LEU A 100 -14.64 0.96 -1.22
C LEU A 100 -13.72 1.43 -2.35
N PHE A 101 -13.64 0.66 -3.44
CA PHE A 101 -12.82 0.91 -4.63
C PHE A 101 -13.70 1.10 -5.87
N SER A 102 -13.15 1.72 -6.91
CA SER A 102 -13.86 2.08 -8.13
C SER A 102 -13.77 1.02 -9.23
N ASN A 103 -14.47 1.27 -10.34
CA ASN A 103 -14.66 0.29 -11.42
C ASN A 103 -13.38 -0.06 -12.19
N SER A 104 -12.40 0.85 -12.27
CA SER A 104 -11.15 0.54 -12.98
C SER A 104 -10.40 -0.67 -12.39
N VAL A 105 -10.47 -0.87 -11.07
CA VAL A 105 -9.87 -2.05 -10.43
C VAL A 105 -10.60 -3.33 -10.84
N VAL A 106 -11.93 -3.31 -10.86
CA VAL A 106 -12.76 -4.46 -11.27
C VAL A 106 -12.48 -4.84 -12.73
N ASP A 107 -12.42 -3.84 -13.62
CA ASP A 107 -12.12 -4.02 -15.03
C ASP A 107 -10.75 -4.67 -15.23
N VAL A 108 -9.71 -4.12 -14.61
CA VAL A 108 -8.32 -4.61 -14.73
C VAL A 108 -8.21 -6.06 -14.26
N PHE A 109 -8.77 -6.40 -13.09
CA PHE A 109 -8.69 -7.78 -12.59
C PHE A 109 -9.56 -8.75 -13.39
N THR A 110 -10.68 -8.29 -13.95
CA THR A 110 -11.49 -9.12 -14.85
C THR A 110 -10.70 -9.49 -16.09
N GLN A 111 -10.00 -8.52 -16.71
CA GLN A 111 -9.17 -8.79 -17.88
C GLN A 111 -7.97 -9.69 -17.55
N LEU A 112 -7.27 -9.46 -16.44
CA LEU A 112 -6.15 -10.32 -16.02
C LEU A 112 -6.62 -11.76 -15.76
N ASN A 113 -7.76 -11.95 -15.08
CA ASN A 113 -8.32 -13.27 -14.84
C ASN A 113 -8.76 -13.96 -16.13
N GLN A 114 -9.32 -13.24 -17.09
CA GLN A 114 -9.64 -13.81 -18.41
C GLN A 114 -8.39 -14.32 -19.14
N CYS A 115 -7.27 -13.58 -19.06
CA CYS A 115 -6.00 -14.02 -19.63
C CYS A 115 -5.46 -15.27 -18.92
N PHE A 116 -5.58 -15.29 -17.60
CA PHE A 116 -5.18 -16.43 -16.78
C PHE A 116 -6.02 -17.68 -17.07
N ASP A 117 -7.33 -17.52 -17.28
CA ASP A 117 -8.23 -18.63 -17.64
C ASP A 117 -7.86 -19.28 -18.97
N ILE A 118 -7.38 -18.48 -19.95
CA ILE A 118 -6.85 -19.02 -21.22
C ILE A 118 -5.64 -19.90 -20.95
N MET A 119 -4.72 -19.44 -20.10
CA MET A 119 -3.56 -20.25 -19.71
C MET A 119 -3.96 -21.52 -18.97
N LYS A 120 -4.87 -21.45 -18.00
CA LYS A 120 -5.38 -22.63 -17.30
C LYS A 120 -6.00 -23.65 -18.24
N LYS A 121 -6.72 -23.18 -19.27
CA LYS A 121 -7.30 -24.05 -20.30
C LYS A 121 -6.25 -24.78 -21.13
N LEU A 122 -4.99 -24.32 -21.17
CA LEU A 122 -3.91 -25.08 -21.81
C LEU A 122 -3.71 -26.43 -21.13
N GLU A 123 -4.04 -26.56 -19.82
CA GLU A 123 -3.87 -27.79 -19.03
C GLU A 123 -2.53 -28.46 -19.33
N CYS A 124 -1.44 -27.67 -19.31
CA CYS A 124 -0.12 -28.11 -19.77
C CYS A 124 0.34 -29.32 -18.92
N PRO A 125 0.52 -30.50 -19.53
CA PRO A 125 0.85 -31.73 -18.80
C PRO A 125 2.33 -31.78 -18.36
N ASP A 126 3.19 -30.96 -18.96
CA ASP A 126 4.58 -30.80 -18.55
C ASP A 126 4.66 -29.73 -17.46
N PRO A 127 5.05 -30.10 -16.22
CA PRO A 127 5.09 -29.17 -15.09
C PRO A 127 6.17 -28.10 -15.23
N GLU A 128 7.28 -28.40 -15.91
CA GLU A 128 8.39 -27.46 -16.10
C GLU A 128 8.01 -26.38 -17.12
N VAL A 129 7.40 -26.79 -18.24
CA VAL A 129 6.86 -25.87 -19.25
C VAL A 129 5.73 -25.02 -18.64
N ASN A 130 4.82 -25.64 -17.87
CA ASN A 130 3.74 -24.92 -17.21
C ASN A 130 4.28 -23.87 -16.22
N ALA A 131 5.30 -24.23 -15.43
CA ALA A 131 5.95 -23.29 -14.51
C ALA A 131 6.54 -22.08 -15.25
N ARG A 132 7.15 -22.29 -16.43
CA ARG A 132 7.66 -21.19 -17.27
C ARG A 132 6.53 -20.28 -17.77
N PHE A 133 5.38 -20.82 -18.18
CA PHE A 133 4.23 -19.99 -18.58
C PHE A 133 3.66 -19.17 -17.42
N ILE A 134 3.49 -19.79 -16.26
CA ILE A 134 2.98 -19.13 -15.05
C ILE A 134 3.95 -18.04 -14.60
N ASN A 135 5.25 -18.32 -14.57
CA ASN A 135 6.28 -17.34 -14.25
C ASN A 135 6.27 -16.17 -15.25
N ARG A 136 6.15 -16.43 -16.56
CA ARG A 136 6.08 -15.35 -17.55
C ARG A 136 4.84 -14.47 -17.38
N PHE A 137 3.68 -15.07 -17.10
CA PHE A 137 2.44 -14.33 -16.88
C PHE A 137 2.46 -13.53 -15.58
N SER A 138 3.17 -13.99 -14.55
CA SER A 138 3.31 -13.21 -13.31
C SER A 138 3.98 -11.86 -13.54
N HIS A 139 4.97 -11.80 -14.43
CA HIS A 139 5.57 -10.53 -14.87
C HIS A 139 4.55 -9.61 -15.56
N THR A 140 3.61 -10.15 -16.34
CA THR A 140 2.51 -9.36 -16.93
C THR A 140 1.64 -8.74 -15.86
N VAL A 141 1.21 -9.55 -14.88
CA VAL A 141 0.38 -9.08 -13.75
C VAL A 141 1.09 -7.99 -12.97
N GLY A 142 2.36 -8.22 -12.60
CA GLY A 142 3.18 -7.23 -11.87
C GLY A 142 3.30 -5.92 -12.64
N LYS A 143 3.66 -5.99 -13.93
CA LYS A 143 3.81 -4.82 -14.80
C LYS A 143 2.51 -4.00 -14.91
N VAL A 144 1.38 -4.67 -15.12
CA VAL A 144 0.06 -4.01 -15.21
C VAL A 144 -0.29 -3.29 -13.91
N LEU A 145 -0.14 -3.95 -12.76
CA LEU A 145 -0.50 -3.36 -11.48
C LEU A 145 0.44 -2.24 -11.04
N LEU A 146 1.74 -2.36 -11.27
CA LEU A 146 2.69 -1.28 -11.00
C LEU A 146 2.40 -0.06 -11.89
N THR A 147 2.09 -0.28 -13.16
CA THR A 147 1.68 0.80 -14.06
C THR A 147 0.37 1.45 -13.61
N TYR A 148 -0.62 0.66 -13.15
CA TYR A 148 -1.84 1.22 -12.56
C TYR A 148 -1.51 2.15 -11.39
N ALA A 149 -0.65 1.67 -10.48
CA ALA A 149 -0.24 2.42 -9.30
C ALA A 149 0.51 3.71 -9.63
N GLU A 150 1.41 3.66 -10.62
CA GLU A 150 2.11 4.84 -11.13
C GLU A 150 1.15 5.86 -11.73
N VAL A 151 0.18 5.43 -12.55
CA VAL A 151 -0.81 6.31 -13.18
C VAL A 151 -1.72 6.95 -12.13
N VAL A 152 -2.17 6.18 -11.14
CA VAL A 152 -2.97 6.69 -10.01
C VAL A 152 -2.15 7.72 -9.22
N LYS A 153 -0.90 7.39 -8.85
CA LYS A 153 0.00 8.28 -8.10
C LYS A 153 0.28 9.58 -8.84
N ALA A 154 0.51 9.52 -10.15
CA ALA A 154 0.77 10.70 -10.98
C ALA A 154 -0.45 11.62 -11.08
N GLY A 155 -1.66 11.07 -11.08
CA GLY A 155 -2.91 11.84 -11.07
C GLY A 155 -3.37 12.31 -9.69
N TYR A 156 -2.80 11.78 -8.61
CA TYR A 156 -3.34 11.92 -7.26
C TYR A 156 -3.39 13.37 -6.74
N ASP A 157 -2.40 14.19 -7.12
CA ASP A 157 -2.33 15.58 -6.67
C ASP A 157 -3.54 16.42 -7.10
N HIS A 158 -4.23 16.03 -8.18
CA HIS A 158 -5.47 16.67 -8.61
C HIS A 158 -6.67 16.34 -7.72
N TRP A 159 -6.68 15.15 -7.12
CA TRP A 159 -7.83 14.61 -6.37
C TRP A 159 -7.68 14.72 -4.87
N ARG A 160 -6.49 15.02 -4.35
CA ARG A 160 -6.20 15.05 -2.91
C ARG A 160 -7.06 16.02 -2.09
N GLU A 161 -7.64 17.04 -2.73
CA GLU A 161 -8.56 17.99 -2.07
C GLU A 161 -10.01 17.49 -2.05
N THR A 162 -10.33 16.49 -2.87
CA THR A 162 -11.64 15.83 -2.89
C THR A 162 -11.56 14.57 -2.02
N GLN A 163 -11.94 14.70 -0.76
CA GLN A 163 -11.82 13.66 0.28
C GLN A 163 -12.28 12.27 -0.19
N GLU A 164 -13.48 12.15 -0.74
CA GLU A 164 -14.03 10.85 -1.18
C GLU A 164 -13.16 10.21 -2.26
N THR A 165 -12.86 10.95 -3.33
CA THR A 165 -12.05 10.45 -4.45
C THR A 165 -10.62 10.11 -4.01
N ALA A 166 -10.00 10.92 -3.14
CA ALA A 166 -8.68 10.65 -2.59
C ALA A 166 -8.66 9.29 -1.86
N CYS A 167 -9.66 9.04 -1.01
CA CYS A 167 -9.80 7.76 -0.30
C CYS A 167 -10.05 6.59 -1.25
N ILE A 168 -10.92 6.74 -2.25
CA ILE A 168 -11.19 5.71 -3.26
C ILE A 168 -9.91 5.35 -4.01
N LEU A 169 -9.09 6.32 -4.43
CA LEU A 169 -7.84 6.04 -5.13
C LEU A 169 -6.82 5.29 -4.25
N MET A 170 -6.74 5.61 -2.95
CA MET A 170 -5.93 4.82 -2.00
C MET A 170 -6.48 3.40 -1.82
N ASN A 171 -7.81 3.25 -1.72
CA ASN A 171 -8.47 1.95 -1.65
C ASN A 171 -8.25 1.13 -2.92
N ASN A 172 -8.19 1.76 -4.10
CA ASN A 172 -7.92 1.07 -5.35
C ASN A 172 -6.55 0.38 -5.31
N ILE A 173 -5.50 1.08 -4.88
CA ILE A 173 -4.16 0.48 -4.76
C ILE A 173 -4.14 -0.61 -3.69
N GLN A 174 -4.84 -0.40 -2.59
CA GLN A 174 -4.98 -1.43 -1.57
C GLN A 174 -5.70 -2.68 -2.10
N GLN A 175 -6.76 -2.51 -2.88
CA GLN A 175 -7.48 -3.61 -3.51
C GLN A 175 -6.62 -4.32 -4.55
N CYS A 176 -5.77 -3.60 -5.30
CA CYS A 176 -4.75 -4.20 -6.15
C CYS A 176 -3.83 -5.13 -5.36
N ARG A 177 -3.42 -4.75 -4.15
CA ARG A 177 -2.59 -5.61 -3.27
C ARG A 177 -3.32 -6.89 -2.85
N VAL A 178 -4.58 -6.75 -2.42
CA VAL A 178 -5.39 -7.91 -1.96
C VAL A 178 -5.66 -8.88 -3.11
N GLN A 179 -6.03 -8.37 -4.28
CA GLN A 179 -6.33 -9.20 -5.44
C GLN A 179 -5.06 -9.80 -6.06
N LEU A 180 -3.92 -9.11 -5.97
CA LEU A 180 -2.64 -9.66 -6.37
C LEU A 180 -2.33 -10.97 -5.65
N GLU A 181 -2.51 -11.00 -4.32
CA GLU A 181 -2.32 -12.22 -3.51
C GLU A 181 -3.19 -13.37 -4.01
N ARG A 182 -4.47 -13.10 -4.27
CA ARG A 182 -5.41 -14.11 -4.80
C ARG A 182 -5.01 -14.64 -6.18
N VAL A 183 -4.57 -13.77 -7.07
CA VAL A 183 -4.11 -14.14 -8.41
C VAL A 183 -2.86 -15.04 -8.31
N TYR A 184 -1.93 -14.72 -7.42
CA TYR A 184 -0.75 -15.53 -7.18
C TYR A 184 -1.03 -16.87 -6.49
N GLU A 185 -1.90 -16.89 -5.49
CA GLU A 185 -2.39 -18.13 -4.89
C GLU A 185 -3.02 -19.04 -5.95
N ALA A 186 -3.83 -18.48 -6.85
CA ALA A 186 -4.44 -19.23 -7.94
C ALA A 186 -3.42 -19.74 -8.98
N MET A 187 -2.23 -19.13 -9.04
CA MET A 187 -1.07 -19.55 -9.85
C MET A 187 -0.16 -20.57 -9.16
N GLY A 188 -0.43 -20.94 -7.91
CA GLY A 188 0.38 -21.91 -7.14
C GLY A 188 1.24 -21.29 -6.03
N GLY A 189 1.10 -20.00 -5.73
CA GLY A 189 1.71 -19.33 -4.57
C GLY A 189 3.19 -18.93 -4.76
N ASP A 190 4.01 -19.81 -5.33
CA ASP A 190 5.48 -19.63 -5.42
C ASP A 190 5.93 -18.56 -6.44
N SER A 191 5.00 -18.06 -7.27
CA SER A 191 5.32 -17.10 -8.33
C SER A 191 5.28 -15.63 -7.89
N LEU A 192 4.86 -15.36 -6.65
CA LEU A 192 4.64 -14.02 -6.14
C LEU A 192 5.93 -13.18 -6.13
N GLN A 193 5.91 -12.07 -6.85
CA GLN A 193 6.99 -11.09 -6.83
C GLN A 193 6.85 -10.17 -5.63
N GLU A 194 7.65 -10.42 -4.58
CA GLU A 194 7.63 -9.62 -3.35
C GLU A 194 7.88 -8.13 -3.62
N ASP A 195 8.73 -7.81 -4.59
CA ASP A 195 8.99 -6.44 -5.04
C ASP A 195 7.71 -5.71 -5.48
N THR A 196 6.78 -6.41 -6.15
CA THR A 196 5.50 -5.81 -6.56
C THR A 196 4.65 -5.44 -5.34
N LYS A 197 4.62 -6.29 -4.31
CA LYS A 197 3.90 -5.99 -3.07
C LYS A 197 4.48 -4.80 -2.33
N VAL A 198 5.81 -4.73 -2.24
CA VAL A 198 6.54 -3.63 -1.60
C VAL A 198 6.25 -2.32 -2.34
N MET A 199 6.38 -2.28 -3.66
CA MET A 199 6.12 -1.06 -4.42
C MET A 199 4.66 -0.58 -4.31
N LEU A 200 3.68 -1.49 -4.30
CA LEU A 200 2.29 -1.11 -4.07
C LEU A 200 2.06 -0.56 -2.65
N ASN A 201 2.79 -1.06 -1.64
CA ASN A 201 2.76 -0.48 -0.29
C ASN A 201 3.30 0.96 -0.30
N ASP A 202 4.44 1.18 -0.96
CA ASP A 202 5.11 2.48 -1.00
C ASP A 202 4.24 3.53 -1.68
N VAL A 203 3.49 3.15 -2.72
CA VAL A 203 2.53 4.05 -3.38
C VAL A 203 1.40 4.48 -2.44
N ILE A 204 0.85 3.57 -1.62
CA ILE A 204 -0.18 3.94 -0.63
C ILE A 204 0.40 4.85 0.44
N ASP A 205 1.61 4.59 0.93
CA ASP A 205 2.26 5.43 1.94
C ASP A 205 2.54 6.84 1.42
N ASP A 206 3.03 6.97 0.18
CA ASP A 206 3.23 8.27 -0.49
C ASP A 206 1.92 9.05 -0.65
N MET A 207 0.84 8.38 -1.10
CA MET A 207 -0.47 9.03 -1.24
C MET A 207 -1.07 9.42 0.12
N ALA A 208 -0.92 8.59 1.15
CA ALA A 208 -1.38 8.91 2.50
C ALA A 208 -0.62 10.12 3.07
N GLN A 209 0.70 10.21 2.84
CA GLN A 209 1.50 11.36 3.23
C GLN A 209 1.03 12.64 2.50
N LYS A 210 0.89 12.59 1.17
CA LYS A 210 0.38 13.72 0.37
C LYS A 210 -0.99 14.19 0.84
N TYR A 211 -1.87 13.26 1.16
CA TYR A 211 -3.21 13.57 1.66
C TYR A 211 -3.17 14.21 3.05
N SER A 212 -2.32 13.71 3.95
CA SER A 212 -2.13 14.30 5.27
C SER A 212 -1.67 15.76 5.22
N VAL A 213 -0.71 16.06 4.34
CA VAL A 213 -0.25 17.44 4.12
C VAL A 213 -1.39 18.33 3.60
N ALA A 214 -2.30 17.81 2.78
CA ALA A 214 -3.47 18.56 2.31
C ALA A 214 -4.50 18.84 3.44
N LEU A 215 -4.53 18.00 4.48
CA LEU A 215 -5.39 18.20 5.67
C LEU A 215 -4.79 19.16 6.70
N GLU A 216 -3.46 19.36 6.69
CA GLU A 216 -2.74 20.20 7.65
C GLU A 216 -3.38 21.58 7.86
N PRO A 217 -3.76 22.36 6.81
CA PRO A 217 -4.35 23.68 7.01
C PRO A 217 -5.67 23.65 7.79
N GLN A 218 -6.49 22.61 7.60
CA GLN A 218 -7.77 22.45 8.29
C GLN A 218 -7.55 22.13 9.77
N ILE A 219 -6.59 21.24 10.06
CA ILE A 219 -6.20 20.87 11.42
C ILE A 219 -5.60 22.09 12.14
N LEU A 220 -4.75 22.87 11.47
CA LEU A 220 -4.15 24.08 12.03
C LEU A 220 -5.20 25.14 12.41
N VAL A 221 -6.31 25.25 11.69
CA VAL A 221 -7.43 26.13 12.08
C VAL A 221 -8.05 25.68 13.40
N GLN A 222 -8.28 24.38 13.57
CA GLN A 222 -8.82 23.85 14.82
C GLN A 222 -7.85 24.05 15.99
N ILE A 223 -6.56 23.81 15.76
CA ILE A 223 -5.50 24.03 16.76
C ILE A 223 -5.42 25.52 17.16
N LYS A 224 -5.61 26.45 16.23
CA LYS A 224 -5.67 27.89 16.55
C LYS A 224 -6.88 28.22 17.43
N GLU A 225 -8.02 27.57 17.22
CA GLU A 225 -9.19 27.77 18.08
C GLU A 225 -8.99 27.17 19.47
N VAL A 226 -8.42 25.96 19.57
CA VAL A 226 -7.97 25.35 20.84
C VAL A 226 -7.02 26.31 21.58
N ASN A 227 -6.04 26.88 20.88
CA ASN A 227 -5.11 27.85 21.46
C ASN A 227 -5.81 29.11 21.96
N LYS A 228 -6.77 29.64 21.21
CA LYS A 228 -7.55 30.81 21.62
C LYS A 228 -8.37 30.52 22.88
N LEU A 229 -9.04 29.37 22.95
CA LEU A 229 -9.79 28.93 24.13
C LEU A 229 -8.87 28.75 25.34
N LEU A 230 -7.70 28.12 25.14
CA LEU A 230 -6.69 27.94 26.18
C LEU A 230 -6.23 29.28 26.79
N HIS A 231 -6.08 30.34 25.99
CA HIS A 231 -5.68 31.67 26.48
C HIS A 231 -6.83 32.47 27.10
N GLN A 232 -8.08 32.12 26.79
CA GLN A 232 -9.28 32.77 27.33
C GLN A 232 -9.66 32.23 28.72
N CYS A 233 -9.13 31.07 29.09
CA CYS A 233 -9.26 30.55 30.44
C CYS A 233 -8.48 31.41 31.44
N ALA A 234 -9.21 32.17 32.25
CA ALA A 234 -8.63 32.83 33.41
C ALA A 234 -8.36 31.79 34.51
N THR A 235 -7.16 31.84 35.12
CA THR A 235 -6.85 31.10 36.34
C THR A 235 -7.79 31.55 37.46
N GLY A 236 -8.87 30.80 37.70
CA GLY A 236 -9.81 31.10 38.79
C GLY A 236 -11.29 30.78 38.57
N ALA A 237 -11.70 30.13 37.48
CA ALA A 237 -13.07 29.65 37.36
C ALA A 237 -13.29 28.38 38.22
N ASN A 238 -14.41 28.29 38.95
CA ASN A 238 -14.83 27.13 39.77
C ASN A 238 -15.13 25.85 38.94
N ALA A 239 -14.61 25.73 37.72
CA ALA A 239 -14.78 24.58 36.85
C ALA A 239 -13.69 23.53 37.14
N SER A 240 -14.05 22.25 37.09
CA SER A 240 -13.05 21.18 37.16
C SER A 240 -12.09 21.28 35.98
N VAL A 241 -10.81 20.97 36.22
CA VAL A 241 -9.76 20.95 35.19
C VAL A 241 -10.14 20.02 34.03
N GLU A 242 -10.87 18.93 34.30
CA GLU A 242 -11.35 18.02 33.26
C GLU A 242 -12.42 18.64 32.37
N ALA A 243 -13.40 19.36 32.96
CA ALA A 243 -14.47 20.01 32.20
C ALA A 243 -13.94 21.14 31.31
N GLU A 244 -12.91 21.84 31.78
CA GLU A 244 -12.27 22.89 31.00
C GLU A 244 -11.41 22.31 29.86
N ALA A 245 -10.73 21.19 30.11
CA ALA A 245 -10.02 20.46 29.06
C ALA A 245 -10.97 19.98 27.95
N ASP A 246 -12.12 19.41 28.32
CA ASP A 246 -13.15 18.99 27.37
C ASP A 246 -13.66 20.18 26.53
N ASN A 247 -13.94 21.33 27.17
CA ASN A 247 -14.39 22.54 26.46
C ASN A 247 -13.34 23.08 25.48
N ILE A 248 -12.07 23.10 25.88
CA ILE A 248 -10.96 23.58 25.04
C ILE A 248 -10.73 22.65 23.84
N LEU A 249 -10.86 21.34 24.04
CA LEU A 249 -10.61 20.34 23.00
C LEU A 249 -11.76 20.17 22.03
N ARG A 250 -12.98 20.52 22.44
CA ARG A 250 -14.20 20.29 21.69
C ARG A 250 -14.14 20.66 20.20
N PRO A 251 -13.61 21.83 19.77
CA PRO A 251 -13.52 22.15 18.35
C PRO A 251 -12.68 21.15 17.53
N LEU A 252 -11.57 20.69 18.12
CA LEU A 252 -10.69 19.70 17.50
C LEU A 252 -11.33 18.31 17.50
N MET A 253 -11.98 17.93 18.61
CA MET A 253 -12.65 16.63 18.75
C MET A 253 -13.87 16.52 17.82
N ASP A 254 -14.69 17.56 17.71
CA ASP A 254 -15.85 17.62 16.81
C ASP A 254 -15.39 17.55 15.32
N HIS A 255 -14.29 18.23 14.98
CA HIS A 255 -13.70 18.15 13.64
C HIS A 255 -13.18 16.75 13.32
N PHE A 256 -12.47 16.13 14.26
CA PHE A 256 -12.00 14.77 14.10
C PHE A 256 -13.17 13.78 14.05
N GLU A 257 -14.24 13.96 14.82
CA GLU A 257 -15.43 13.10 14.78
C GLU A 257 -16.15 13.15 13.46
N SER A 258 -16.39 14.36 12.94
CA SER A 258 -16.97 14.51 11.61
C SER A 258 -16.08 13.93 10.52
N SER A 259 -14.75 14.08 10.63
CA SER A 259 -13.82 13.64 9.58
C SER A 259 -13.57 12.12 9.62
N LEU A 260 -13.37 11.57 10.83
CA LEU A 260 -13.08 10.14 11.04
C LEU A 260 -14.29 9.25 10.89
N SER A 261 -15.48 9.74 11.23
CA SER A 261 -16.72 9.01 10.91
C SER A 261 -16.84 8.82 9.40
N VAL A 262 -16.55 9.86 8.61
CA VAL A 262 -16.53 9.74 7.15
C VAL A 262 -15.40 8.81 6.70
N TYR A 263 -14.18 8.94 7.20
CA TYR A 263 -13.07 8.05 6.82
C TYR A 263 -13.34 6.57 7.18
N ALA A 264 -14.02 6.29 8.28
CA ALA A 264 -14.39 4.93 8.66
C ALA A 264 -15.40 4.29 7.69
N ASP A 265 -16.22 5.12 7.02
CA ASP A 265 -17.17 4.67 5.99
C ASP A 265 -16.50 4.50 4.62
N ILE A 266 -15.57 5.39 4.26
CA ILE A 266 -15.03 5.44 2.89
C ILE A 266 -13.64 4.81 2.72
N CYS A 267 -12.89 4.54 3.80
CA CYS A 267 -11.53 3.96 3.70
C CYS A 267 -11.51 2.49 4.09
N GLU A 268 -10.73 1.69 3.35
CA GLU A 268 -10.32 0.39 3.85
C GLU A 268 -9.52 0.54 5.15
N LYS A 269 -9.65 -0.42 6.07
CA LYS A 269 -9.01 -0.36 7.41
C LYS A 269 -7.50 -0.13 7.35
N THR A 270 -6.81 -0.67 6.34
CA THR A 270 -5.36 -0.49 6.14
C THR A 270 -5.02 0.91 5.63
N VAL A 271 -5.85 1.46 4.73
CA VAL A 271 -5.74 2.84 4.23
C VAL A 271 -6.01 3.83 5.37
N LEU A 272 -7.10 3.62 6.12
CA LEU A 272 -7.46 4.43 7.28
C LEU A 272 -6.31 4.52 8.28
N LYS A 273 -5.69 3.39 8.62
CA LYS A 273 -4.54 3.37 9.54
C LYS A 273 -3.35 4.17 9.04
N ARG A 274 -3.09 4.20 7.73
CA ARG A 274 -1.98 4.97 7.15
C ARG A 274 -2.30 6.47 7.15
N ILE A 275 -3.52 6.85 6.79
CA ILE A 275 -3.98 8.24 6.90
C ILE A 275 -3.87 8.72 8.35
N LEU A 276 -4.39 7.95 9.31
CA LEU A 276 -4.32 8.26 10.74
C LEU A 276 -2.87 8.42 11.22
N LYS A 277 -1.97 7.57 10.75
CA LYS A 277 -0.55 7.63 11.06
C LYS A 277 0.06 8.96 10.60
N GLU A 278 -0.22 9.39 9.38
CA GLU A 278 0.34 10.63 8.85
C GLU A 278 -0.30 11.87 9.51
N ILE A 279 -1.61 11.88 9.73
CA ILE A 279 -2.31 12.98 10.45
C ILE A 279 -1.76 13.16 11.87
N SER A 280 -1.43 12.06 12.55
CA SER A 280 -0.87 12.12 13.90
C SER A 280 0.50 12.83 13.96
N LYS A 281 1.28 12.81 12.86
CA LYS A 281 2.55 13.53 12.76
C LYS A 281 2.33 15.03 12.61
N GLU A 282 1.41 15.44 11.74
CA GLU A 282 1.08 16.85 11.49
C GLU A 282 0.48 17.53 12.74
N THR A 283 -0.32 16.78 13.51
CA THR A 283 -0.94 17.30 14.74
C THR A 283 0.09 17.53 15.87
N GLY A 284 1.22 16.81 15.84
CA GLY A 284 2.28 16.90 16.86
C GLY A 284 3.18 18.14 16.78
N ALA A 285 3.10 18.92 15.69
CA ALA A 285 4.02 20.03 15.41
C ALA A 285 3.51 21.43 15.79
N ALA A 286 2.40 21.54 16.53
CA ALA A 286 1.83 22.83 16.89
C ALA A 286 2.58 23.54 18.02
N THR A 287 3.30 24.61 17.66
CA THR A 287 4.07 25.48 18.57
C THR A 287 3.18 26.13 19.64
N LEU A 288 3.39 25.76 20.91
CA LEU A 288 2.81 26.44 22.08
C LEU A 288 3.90 27.28 22.76
N LYS A 289 3.74 28.60 22.79
CA LYS A 289 4.59 29.52 23.57
C LYS A 289 3.75 30.19 24.66
N ASN A 290 4.34 30.37 25.85
CA ASN A 290 3.76 31.00 27.04
C ASN A 290 2.65 30.19 27.75
N LEU A 291 2.98 28.99 28.21
CA LEU A 291 2.07 28.12 28.97
C LEU A 291 2.27 28.30 30.49
N THR A 292 1.17 28.34 31.24
CA THR A 292 1.17 28.26 32.71
C THR A 292 1.11 26.79 33.14
N PRO A 293 1.49 26.44 34.39
CA PRO A 293 1.35 25.06 34.90
C PRO A 293 -0.08 24.50 34.79
N TRP A 294 -1.09 25.38 34.86
CA TRP A 294 -2.50 25.04 34.66
C TRP A 294 -2.81 24.71 33.19
N HIS A 295 -2.28 25.48 32.23
CA HIS A 295 -2.37 25.14 30.79
C HIS A 295 -1.71 23.79 30.47
N CYS A 296 -0.62 23.43 31.15
CA CYS A 296 0.04 22.14 30.93
C CYS A 296 -0.76 20.94 31.45
N GLN A 297 -1.54 21.10 32.52
CA GLN A 297 -2.45 20.04 32.99
C GLN A 297 -3.55 19.77 31.97
N ILE A 298 -4.13 20.84 31.41
CA ILE A 298 -5.12 20.76 30.32
C ILE A 298 -4.53 20.08 29.09
N LEU A 299 -3.31 20.46 28.69
CA LEU A 299 -2.65 19.88 27.53
C LEU A 299 -2.30 18.40 27.73
N ASN A 300 -2.00 17.96 28.96
CA ASN A 300 -1.81 16.52 29.23
C ASN A 300 -3.11 15.73 29.10
N ILE A 301 -4.23 16.25 29.60
CA ILE A 301 -5.56 15.64 29.42
C ILE A 301 -5.92 15.61 27.92
N ALA A 302 -5.62 16.68 27.21
CA ALA A 302 -5.80 16.78 25.76
C ALA A 302 -5.02 15.75 24.97
N LEU A 303 -3.75 15.52 25.32
CA LEU A 303 -2.95 14.51 24.64
C LEU A 303 -3.46 13.10 24.88
N GLU A 304 -3.93 12.79 26.09
CA GLU A 304 -4.52 11.47 26.37
C GLU A 304 -5.87 11.31 25.66
N ALA A 305 -6.69 12.36 25.57
CA ALA A 305 -7.93 12.36 24.80
C ALA A 305 -7.67 12.13 23.31
N ILE A 306 -6.73 12.87 22.71
CA ILE A 306 -6.30 12.71 21.31
C ILE A 306 -5.75 11.30 21.08
N LYS A 307 -4.91 10.77 21.97
CA LYS A 307 -4.38 9.40 21.90
C LYS A 307 -5.50 8.36 21.90
N ASN A 308 -6.45 8.47 22.85
CA ASN A 308 -7.61 7.58 22.92
C ASN A 308 -8.49 7.70 21.67
N TYR A 309 -8.57 8.89 21.10
CA TYR A 309 -9.27 9.15 19.86
C TYR A 309 -8.65 8.42 18.66
N PHE A 310 -7.33 8.56 18.46
CA PHE A 310 -6.62 7.83 17.41
C PHE A 310 -6.58 6.31 17.64
N HIS A 311 -6.68 5.85 18.89
CA HIS A 311 -6.84 4.44 19.21
C HIS A 311 -8.22 3.91 18.80
N ALA A 312 -9.27 4.74 18.89
CA ALA A 312 -10.65 4.44 18.49
C ALA A 312 -11.13 3.05 18.96
N GLY A 313 -10.91 2.73 20.24
CA GLY A 313 -11.31 1.44 20.83
C GLY A 313 -10.68 0.19 20.19
N GLY A 314 -9.53 0.32 19.51
CA GLY A 314 -8.83 -0.77 18.81
C GLY A 314 -9.10 -0.84 17.30
N SER A 315 -9.99 0.01 16.78
CA SER A 315 -10.25 0.13 15.34
C SER A 315 -9.21 1.01 14.62
N GLY A 316 -8.56 1.92 15.36
CA GLY A 316 -7.55 2.86 14.85
C GLY A 316 -6.10 2.37 15.01
N LEU A 317 -5.23 3.25 15.50
CA LEU A 317 -3.80 2.98 15.74
C LEU A 317 -3.60 2.16 17.03
N LYS A 318 -2.56 1.32 17.06
CA LYS A 318 -2.22 0.56 18.29
C LYS A 318 -1.66 1.53 19.34
N ASN A 319 -2.05 1.36 20.61
CA ASN A 319 -1.49 2.16 21.71
C ASN A 319 0.04 2.10 21.78
N THR A 320 0.63 0.93 21.54
CA THR A 320 2.09 0.77 21.53
C THR A 320 2.79 1.56 20.42
N TYR A 321 2.08 1.86 19.32
CA TYR A 321 2.59 2.73 18.25
C TYR A 321 2.51 4.20 18.67
N LEU A 322 1.37 4.63 19.21
CA LEU A 322 1.15 6.00 19.68
C LEU A 322 2.16 6.38 20.78
N GLU A 323 2.40 5.49 21.75
CA GLU A 323 3.35 5.73 22.86
C GLU A 323 4.81 5.79 22.42
N ARG A 324 5.14 5.22 21.26
CA ARG A 324 6.49 5.25 20.67
C ARG A 324 6.67 6.35 19.63
N SER A 325 5.63 7.16 19.36
CA SER A 325 5.74 8.27 18.41
C SER A 325 6.76 9.30 18.94
N PRO A 326 7.81 9.63 18.16
CA PRO A 326 8.77 10.65 18.55
C PRO A 326 8.12 12.03 18.69
N GLU A 327 7.05 12.30 17.94
CA GLU A 327 6.26 13.54 18.02
C GLU A 327 5.50 13.62 19.35
N LEU A 328 4.79 12.57 19.75
CA LEU A 328 4.09 12.51 21.03
C LEU A 328 5.07 12.59 22.21
N GLN A 329 6.20 11.89 22.11
CA GLN A 329 7.26 11.94 23.13
C GLN A 329 7.89 13.33 23.22
N SER A 330 8.14 14.00 22.09
CA SER A 330 8.69 15.36 22.07
C SER A 330 7.71 16.36 22.68
N LEU A 331 6.41 16.21 22.42
CA LEU A 331 5.38 17.08 22.96
C LEU A 331 5.15 16.85 24.46
N GLN A 332 5.11 15.59 24.91
CA GLN A 332 5.08 15.23 26.33
C GLN A 332 6.32 15.74 27.07
N TYR A 333 7.49 15.62 26.45
CA TYR A 333 8.74 16.15 26.99
C TYR A 333 8.67 17.68 27.11
N ALA A 334 8.24 18.39 26.06
CA ALA A 334 8.07 19.84 26.10
C ALA A 334 7.10 20.27 27.21
N LEU A 335 5.95 19.61 27.36
CA LEU A 335 4.99 19.88 28.44
C LEU A 335 5.58 19.62 29.83
N SER A 336 6.39 18.57 29.96
CA SER A 336 7.06 18.24 31.23
C SER A 336 8.06 19.31 31.66
N LEU A 337 8.61 20.10 30.73
CA LEU A 337 9.51 21.21 31.06
C LEU A 337 8.75 22.42 31.62
N TYR A 338 7.51 22.66 31.18
CA TYR A 338 6.68 23.76 31.66
C TYR A 338 5.98 23.48 33.00
N THR A 339 5.87 22.22 33.41
CA THR A 339 5.30 21.82 34.71
C THR A 339 6.34 21.71 35.83
N GLN A 340 7.62 21.83 35.50
CA GLN A 340 8.70 21.74 36.47
C GLN A 340 8.97 23.08 37.16
N THR A 341 9.31 23.01 38.45
CA THR A 341 9.82 24.17 39.17
C THR A 341 11.15 24.61 38.58
N THR A 342 11.45 25.92 38.64
CA THR A 342 12.74 26.47 38.19
C THR A 342 13.93 25.72 38.80
N ASP A 343 13.80 25.26 40.04
CA ASP A 343 14.80 24.45 40.75
C ASP A 343 15.01 23.05 40.14
N SER A 344 13.95 22.38 39.68
CA SER A 344 14.04 21.10 38.98
C SER A 344 14.63 21.26 37.57
N LEU A 345 14.27 22.33 36.87
CA LEU A 345 14.86 22.67 35.57
C LEU A 345 16.34 23.00 35.68
N ILE A 346 16.75 23.71 36.74
CA ILE A 346 18.17 23.98 37.03
C ILE A 346 18.90 22.67 37.35
N LYS A 347 18.30 21.75 38.13
CA LYS A 347 18.91 20.43 38.38
C LYS A 347 19.04 19.59 37.12
N ILE A 348 18.03 19.58 36.25
CA ILE A 348 18.10 18.89 34.95
C ILE A 348 19.21 19.53 34.11
N PHE A 349 19.20 20.85 33.93
CA PHE A 349 20.22 21.56 33.17
C PHE A 349 21.64 21.29 33.71
N VAL A 350 21.86 21.40 35.03
CA VAL A 350 23.14 21.08 35.67
C VAL A 350 23.51 19.61 35.45
N SER A 351 22.58 18.68 35.55
CA SER A 351 22.85 17.25 35.30
C SER A 351 23.21 16.98 33.83
N THR A 352 22.54 17.63 32.87
CA THR A 352 22.83 17.50 31.44
C THR A 352 24.21 18.09 31.10
N GLN A 353 24.54 19.26 31.67
CA GLN A 353 25.87 19.88 31.51
C GLN A 353 26.98 19.05 32.16
N THR A 354 26.72 18.43 33.31
CA THR A 354 27.69 17.54 33.97
C THR A 354 27.91 16.27 33.15
N THR A 355 26.87 15.75 32.51
CA THR A 355 26.95 14.56 31.65
C THR A 355 27.70 14.85 30.33
N GLN A 356 27.45 16.01 29.71
CA GLN A 356 28.21 16.47 28.54
C GLN A 356 29.67 16.77 28.86
N GLY A 357 29.94 17.45 29.98
CA GLY A 357 31.31 17.72 30.45
C GLY A 357 32.10 16.45 30.77
N TRP A 358 31.45 15.39 31.26
CA TRP A 358 32.08 14.08 31.46
C TRP A 358 32.33 13.33 30.14
N CYS A 359 31.42 13.42 29.17
CA CYS A 359 31.63 12.85 27.84
C CYS A 359 32.77 13.54 27.07
N ASP A 360 32.88 14.86 27.14
CA ASP A 360 33.97 15.62 26.53
C ASP A 360 35.32 15.33 27.19
N TRP A 361 35.35 15.13 28.52
CA TRP A 361 36.56 14.72 29.25
C TRP A 361 37.00 13.28 28.93
N LEU A 362 36.04 12.37 28.74
CA LEU A 362 36.30 10.99 28.31
C LEU A 362 36.79 10.91 26.86
N LEU A 363 36.33 11.79 25.97
CA LEU A 363 36.83 11.91 24.60
C LEU A 363 38.24 12.51 24.57
N LEU A 364 38.48 13.59 25.33
CA LEU A 364 39.80 14.21 25.46
C LEU A 364 40.86 13.28 26.09
N SER A 365 40.47 12.43 27.06
CA SER A 365 41.39 11.47 27.68
C SER A 365 41.72 10.28 26.78
N LYS A 366 40.78 9.84 25.91
CA LYS A 366 41.05 8.84 24.87
C LYS A 366 41.98 9.37 23.78
N ASP A 367 41.81 10.62 23.35
CA ASP A 367 42.69 11.26 22.36
C ASP A 367 44.11 11.52 22.90
N PHE A 368 44.27 11.72 24.21
CA PHE A 368 45.58 11.83 24.85
C PHE A 368 46.30 10.47 24.96
N SER A 369 45.56 9.38 25.11
CA SER A 369 46.13 8.03 25.21
C SER A 369 46.53 7.44 23.85
N SER A 370 45.91 7.86 22.74
CA SER A 370 46.23 7.36 21.39
C SER A 370 47.39 8.11 20.70
N LYS A 371 47.96 9.14 21.34
CA LYS A 371 49.12 9.90 20.82
C LYS A 371 50.45 9.59 21.52
N ASN A 372 50.45 8.68 22.49
CA ASN A 372 51.61 8.29 23.29
C ASN A 372 51.94 6.78 23.24
N GLU A 373 51.36 6.06 22.28
CA GLU A 373 51.86 4.78 21.75
C GLU A 373 52.12 4.96 20.26
#